data_AF-A0A0P8YXM4-F1
#
_entry.id   AF-A0A0P8YXM4-F1
#
_cell.length_a   1.000
_cell.length_b   1.000
_cell.length_c   1.000
_cell.angle_alpha   90.00
_cell.angle_beta   90.00
_cell.angle_gamma   90.00
#
_symmetry.space_group_name_H-M   'P 1'
#
loop_
_entity.id
_entity.type
_entity.pdbx_description
1 polymer ?
#
loop_
_entity_poly.entity_id
_entity_poly.type
_entity_poly.pdbx_seq_one_letter_code
_entity_poly.pdbx_strand_id
1 'polypeptide(L)' 'MDFRPFTRVTINGVALTGFLFSQLTSVRVTDTAGFVSDTAEITFANVSALKRFSLPEPGAEVKIEL' A
#
# COMPACT_ATOMS: atom_id res chain seq x y z
N MET A 1 -19.03 -14.86 -4.44
CA MET A 1 -18.67 -13.46 -4.75
C MET A 1 -17.15 -13.38 -4.66
N ASP A 2 -16.46 -13.32 -5.80
CA ASP A 2 -15.00 -13.17 -5.83
C ASP A 2 -14.64 -11.70 -5.65
N PHE A 3 -14.16 -11.35 -4.46
CA PHE A 3 -13.61 -10.02 -4.22
C PHE A 3 -12.32 -9.86 -5.03
N ARG A 4 -12.35 -9.04 -6.08
CA ARG A 4 -11.17 -8.59 -6.82
C ARG A 4 -10.91 -7.14 -6.44
N PRO A 5 -9.92 -6.86 -5.59
CA PRO A 5 -9.61 -5.47 -5.26
C PRO A 5 -9.13 -4.74 -6.52
N PHE A 6 -9.60 -3.51 -6.73
CA PHE A 6 -9.17 -2.60 -7.81
C PHE A 6 -7.69 -2.16 -7.69
N THR A 7 -6.95 -2.72 -6.75
CA THR A 7 -5.56 -2.37 -6.47
C THR A 7 -4.92 -3.52 -5.68
N ARG A 8 -3.71 -3.92 -6.08
CA ARG A 8 -2.86 -4.81 -5.28
C ARG A 8 -1.62 -4.05 -4.85
N VAL A 9 -1.37 -4.03 -3.55
CA VAL A 9 -0.16 -3.47 -2.96
C VAL A 9 0.69 -4.62 -2.41
N THR A 10 1.95 -4.66 -2.77
CA THR A 10 2.93 -5.65 -2.32
C THR A 10 4.09 -4.92 -1.67
N ILE A 11 4.52 -5.37 -0.48
CA ILE A 11 5.60 -4.77 0.29
C ILE A 11 6.64 -5.86 0.55
N ASN A 12 7.89 -5.66 0.11
CA ASN A 12 8.98 -6.65 0.17
C ASN A 12 8.54 -8.04 -0.37
N GLY A 13 7.80 -8.06 -1.47
CA GLY A 13 7.28 -9.30 -2.07
C GLY A 13 6.05 -9.91 -1.38
N VAL A 14 5.59 -9.35 -0.26
CA VAL A 14 4.39 -9.81 0.47
C VAL A 14 3.19 -8.97 0.09
N ALA A 15 2.18 -9.59 -0.52
CA ALA A 15 0.94 -8.91 -0.88
C ALA A 15 0.13 -8.52 0.38
N LEU A 16 -0.36 -7.29 0.42
CA LEU A 16 -1.33 -6.86 1.43
C LEU A 16 -2.64 -7.62 1.21
N THR A 17 -3.04 -8.40 2.21
CA THR A 17 -4.24 -9.21 2.17
C THR A 17 -5.02 -9.13 3.49
N GLY A 18 -6.29 -9.55 3.46
CA GLY A 18 -7.13 -9.67 4.64
C GLY A 18 -7.30 -8.34 5.39
N PHE A 19 -7.01 -8.35 6.70
CA PHE A 19 -7.20 -7.20 7.57
C PHE A 19 -6.36 -5.98 7.17
N LEU A 20 -5.12 -6.17 6.70
CA LEU A 20 -4.27 -5.04 6.31
C LEU A 20 -4.80 -4.34 5.06
N PHE A 21 -5.30 -5.13 4.11
CA PHE A 21 -5.96 -4.58 2.94
C PHE A 21 -7.26 -3.84 3.32
N SER A 22 -8.04 -4.35 4.29
CA SER A 22 -9.25 -3.65 4.73
C SER A 22 -8.99 -2.34 5.46
N GLN A 23 -7.75 -2.11 5.93
CA GLN A 23 -7.33 -0.84 6.50
C GLN A 23 -6.80 0.13 5.44
N LEU A 24 -6.59 -0.27 4.20
CA LEU A 24 -6.13 0.61 3.12
C LEU A 24 -7.25 1.58 2.74
N THR A 25 -7.04 2.88 2.98
CA THR A 25 -8.06 3.91 2.70
C THR A 25 -7.79 4.70 1.44
N SER A 26 -6.53 4.87 1.07
CA SER A 26 -6.13 5.65 -0.09
C SER A 26 -4.83 5.12 -0.68
N VAL A 27 -4.78 5.08 -2.00
CA VAL A 27 -3.55 4.94 -2.78
C VAL A 27 -3.56 6.07 -3.80
N ARG A 28 -2.56 6.94 -3.72
CA ARG A 28 -2.35 8.03 -4.67
C ARG A 28 -1.01 7.83 -5.36
N VAL A 29 -1.04 7.72 -6.68
CA VAL A 29 0.16 7.70 -7.52
C VAL A 29 0.24 9.03 -8.25
N THR A 30 1.37 9.71 -8.13
CA THR A 30 1.67 10.96 -8.83
C THR A 30 2.83 10.69 -9.78
N ASP A 31 2.49 10.56 -11.06
CA ASP A 31 3.43 10.58 -12.17
C ASP A 31 3.87 12.03 -12.39
N THR A 32 5.17 12.28 -12.30
CA THR A 32 5.72 13.63 -12.49
C THR A 32 6.58 13.63 -13.73
N ALA A 33 6.18 14.41 -14.74
CA ALA A 33 6.97 14.55 -15.96
C ALA A 33 8.35 15.18 -15.67
N GLY A 34 9.41 14.56 -16.20
CA GLY A 34 10.79 15.07 -16.14
C GLY A 34 11.80 14.07 -15.54
N PHE A 35 12.81 14.59 -14.84
CA PHE A 35 13.86 13.80 -14.16
C PHE A 35 13.53 13.45 -12.70
N VAL A 36 12.29 13.72 -12.27
CA VAL A 36 11.84 13.47 -10.90
C VAL A 36 11.16 12.11 -10.86
N SER A 37 11.51 11.29 -9.87
CA SER A 37 10.87 10.00 -9.67
C SER A 37 9.38 10.17 -9.37
N ASP A 38 8.58 9.20 -9.83
CA ASP A 38 7.18 9.08 -9.43
C ASP A 38 7.07 8.95 -7.91
N THR A 39 5.96 9.44 -7.38
CA THR A 39 5.68 9.37 -5.95
C THR A 39 4.37 8.63 -5.71
N ALA A 40 4.38 7.72 -4.74
CA ALA A 40 3.20 7.00 -4.31
C ALA A 40 2.96 7.26 -2.81
N GLU A 41 1.71 7.58 -2.48
CA GLU A 41 1.25 7.78 -1.11
C GLU A 41 0.19 6.72 -0.78
N ILE A 42 0.40 6.00 0.31
CA ILE A 42 -0.49 4.94 0.79
C ILE A 42 -0.95 5.31 2.20
N THR A 43 -2.26 5.43 2.39
CA THR A 43 -2.87 5.79 3.68
C THR A 43 -3.64 4.61 4.27
N PHE A 44 -3.50 4.40 5.58
CA PHE A 44 -4.24 3.39 6.33
C PHE A 44 -5.17 4.02 7.37
N ALA A 45 -6.35 3.43 7.57
CA ALA A 45 -7.49 3.98 8.33
C ALA A 45 -7.30 4.11 9.84
N ASN A 46 -6.12 3.75 10.38
CA ASN A 46 -5.81 3.46 11.80
C ASN A 46 -5.63 1.96 12.04
N VAL A 47 -4.38 1.51 11.94
CA VAL A 47 -3.97 0.18 12.39
C VAL A 47 -4.00 0.15 13.91
N SER A 48 -5.09 -0.41 14.45
CA SER A 48 -5.33 -0.57 15.89
C SER A 48 -4.05 -0.96 16.64
N ALA A 49 -3.75 -0.25 17.74
CA ALA A 49 -2.61 -0.53 18.62
C ALA A 49 -2.56 -1.98 19.16
N LEU A 50 -3.67 -2.72 19.07
CA LEU A 50 -3.81 -4.11 19.50
C LEU A 50 -3.34 -5.15 18.47
N LYS A 51 -3.16 -4.77 17.20
CA LYS A 51 -2.51 -5.60 16.19
C LYS A 51 -1.45 -4.77 15.49
N ARG A 52 -0.18 -5.08 15.76
CA ARG A 52 0.99 -4.51 15.09
C ARG A 52 0.84 -4.68 13.59
N PHE A 53 0.28 -3.68 12.92
CA PHE A 53 0.85 -3.31 11.65
C PHE A 53 2.21 -2.76 11.98
N SER A 54 3.23 -3.61 11.84
CA SER A 54 4.59 -3.11 11.72
C SER A 54 4.60 -2.26 10.46
N LEU A 55 4.77 -0.95 10.63
CA LEU A 55 5.08 -0.07 9.51
C LEU A 55 6.25 -0.72 8.74
N PRO A 56 6.20 -0.76 7.39
CA PRO A 56 7.33 -1.24 6.62
C PRO A 56 8.60 -0.49 7.02
N GLU A 57 9.73 -1.20 7.05
CA GLU A 57 11.01 -0.53 7.28
C GLU A 57 11.28 0.49 6.17
N PRO A 58 11.88 1.66 6.49
CA PRO A 58 12.32 2.59 5.47
C PRO A 58 13.23 1.90 4.44
N GLY A 59 12.91 2.04 3.16
CA GLY A 59 13.61 1.36 2.06
C GLY A 59 12.98 0.02 1.64
N ALA A 60 11.88 -0.40 2.26
CA ALA A 60 11.09 -1.51 1.77
C ALA A 60 10.60 -1.26 0.32
N GLU A 61 10.67 -2.29 -0.52
CA GLU A 61 10.18 -2.23 -1.88
C GLU A 61 8.65 -2.27 -1.87
N VAL A 62 8.03 -1.30 -2.54
CA VAL A 62 6.58 -1.20 -2.65
C VAL A 62 6.19 -1.32 -4.12
N LYS A 63 5.40 -2.34 -4.46
CA LYS A 63 4.80 -2.53 -5.78
C LYS A 63 3.30 -2.29 -5.71
N ILE A 64 2.79 -1.42 -6.58
CA ILE A 64 1.38 -1.10 -6.70
C ILE A 64 0.91 -1.53 -8.10
N GLU A 65 -0.13 -2.35 -8.15
CA GLU A 65 -0.79 -2.78 -9.37
C GLU A 65 -2.22 -2.22 -9.34
N LEU A 66 -2.55 -1.33 -10.28
CA LEU A 66 -3.88 -0.73 -10.47
C LEU A 66 -4.69 -1.51 -11.52
#